data_AF-A0A924GN88-F1
#
_entry.id   AF-A0A924GN88-F1
#
_cell.length_a   1.000
_cell.length_b   1.000
_cell.length_c   1.000
_cell.angle_alpha   90.00
_cell.angle_beta   90.00
_cell.angle_gamma   90.00
#
_symmetry.space_group_name_H-M   'P 1'
#
loop_
_entity.id
_entity.type
_entity.pdbx_description
1 polymer ?
#
loop_
_entity_poly.entity_id
_entity_poly.type
_entity_poly.pdbx_seq_one_letter_code
_entity_poly.pdbx_strand_id
1 'polypeptide(L)'
;MPTVGAELAVRSGSSQLRVDPEFEHAVMVIRGTVRVNGLGLGSTQMLYLRPGRSVITITAESDAKLLLIGGEPFEEKLVMWWNFIARTHEEIAQARADRAAGDERFGTILGHDAQVIPAPEMPRVRLTPRRRRAVCDPR
;
A
#
# COMPACT_ATOMS: atom_id res chain seq x y z
N MET A 1 -11.30 9.34 4.74
CA MET A 1 -11.00 8.60 3.51
C MET A 1 -11.47 7.18 3.70
N PRO A 2 -12.55 6.77 3.02
CA PRO A 2 -13.03 5.39 3.06
C PRO A 2 -11.92 4.42 2.65
N THR A 3 -11.70 3.39 3.45
CA THR A 3 -10.68 2.36 3.20
C THR A 3 -11.27 1.01 3.52
N VAL A 4 -10.91 0.00 2.73
CA VAL A 4 -11.21 -1.41 2.98
C VAL A 4 -9.92 -2.20 3.11
N GLY A 5 -9.86 -3.06 4.11
CA GLY A 5 -8.82 -4.06 4.29
C GLY A 5 -9.46 -5.35 4.76
N ALA A 6 -9.25 -6.45 4.04
CA ALA A 6 -9.85 -7.73 4.36
C ALA A 6 -8.91 -8.90 4.05
N GLU A 7 -8.82 -9.85 4.97
CA GLU A 7 -8.31 -11.19 4.66
C GLU A 7 -9.43 -12.01 4.01
N LEU A 8 -9.11 -12.64 2.88
CA LEU A 8 -10.04 -13.52 2.17
C LEU A 8 -9.53 -14.96 2.25
N ALA A 9 -10.30 -15.81 2.92
CA ALA A 9 -10.14 -17.26 2.83
C ALA A 9 -10.96 -17.77 1.64
N VAL A 10 -10.28 -18.24 0.60
CA VAL A 10 -10.90 -18.66 -0.67
C VAL A 10 -10.78 -20.17 -0.80
N ARG A 11 -11.90 -20.86 -1.00
CA ARG A 11 -11.90 -22.30 -1.32
C ARG A 11 -11.60 -22.53 -2.80
N SER A 12 -11.16 -23.73 -3.16
CA SER A 12 -11.03 -24.13 -4.56
C SER A 12 -12.31 -23.85 -5.36
N GLY A 13 -12.17 -23.37 -6.59
CA GLY A 13 -13.28 -22.99 -7.46
C GLY A 13 -13.31 -21.49 -7.73
N SER A 14 -14.48 -20.99 -8.16
CA SER A 14 -14.67 -19.59 -8.55
C SER A 14 -15.56 -18.86 -7.56
N SER A 15 -15.13 -17.68 -7.14
CA SER A 15 -15.86 -16.77 -6.24
C SER A 15 -15.93 -15.37 -6.85
N GLN A 16 -17.03 -14.66 -6.58
CA GLN A 16 -17.21 -13.27 -6.97
C GLN A 16 -17.29 -12.39 -5.74
N LEU A 17 -16.46 -11.35 -5.70
CA LEU A 17 -16.46 -10.36 -4.64
C LEU A 17 -17.00 -9.04 -5.18
N ARG A 18 -18.08 -8.54 -4.60
CA ARG A 18 -18.59 -7.19 -4.90
C ARG A 18 -17.69 -6.16 -4.22
N VAL A 19 -17.38 -5.10 -4.95
CA VAL A 19 -16.52 -4.01 -4.49
C VAL A 19 -17.07 -2.67 -4.96
N ASP A 20 -16.62 -1.58 -4.34
CA ASP A 20 -17.01 -0.23 -4.73
C ASP A 20 -16.30 0.18 -6.04
N PRO A 21 -17.02 0.53 -7.13
CA PRO A 21 -16.39 0.94 -8.37
C PRO A 21 -15.62 2.27 -8.27
N GLU A 22 -15.86 3.11 -7.26
CA GLU A 22 -15.09 4.35 -7.06
C GLU A 22 -13.72 4.06 -6.44
N PHE A 23 -13.54 2.91 -5.80
CA PHE A 23 -12.29 2.54 -5.15
C PHE A 23 -11.28 1.93 -6.12
N GLU A 24 -10.01 2.21 -5.89
CA GLU A 24 -8.94 1.35 -6.36
C GLU A 24 -8.73 0.19 -5.38
N HIS A 25 -8.32 -0.95 -5.90
CA HIS A 25 -8.12 -2.16 -5.11
C HIS A 25 -6.77 -2.79 -5.42
N ALA A 26 -6.25 -3.55 -4.46
CA ALA A 26 -5.11 -4.43 -4.63
C ALA A 26 -5.44 -5.79 -4.00
N VAL A 27 -5.19 -6.86 -4.75
CA VAL A 27 -5.29 -8.24 -4.25
C VAL A 27 -3.88 -8.80 -4.16
N MET A 28 -3.47 -9.20 -2.96
CA MET A 28 -2.19 -9.84 -2.71
C MET A 28 -2.39 -11.29 -2.28
N VAL A 29 -1.60 -12.20 -2.84
CA VAL A 29 -1.65 -13.61 -2.46
C VAL A 29 -0.74 -13.85 -1.26
N ILE A 30 -1.34 -14.16 -0.12
CA ILE A 30 -0.61 -14.55 1.09
C ILE A 30 -0.16 -16.02 0.98
N ARG A 31 -1.07 -16.88 0.52
CA ARG A 31 -0.82 -18.33 0.32
C ARG A 31 -1.67 -18.89 -0.81
N GLY A 32 -1.09 -19.81 -1.58
CA GLY A 32 -1.76 -20.49 -2.69
C GLY A 32 -1.46 -19.85 -4.04
N THR A 33 -2.21 -20.26 -5.06
CA THR A 33 -2.15 -19.73 -6.42
C THR A 33 -3.57 -19.50 -6.89
N VAL A 34 -3.85 -18.29 -7.39
CA VAL A 34 -5.19 -17.89 -7.82
C VAL A 34 -5.13 -17.18 -9.16
N ARG A 35 -6.24 -17.12 -9.87
CA ARG A 35 -6.48 -16.19 -10.96
C ARG A 35 -7.41 -15.08 -10.46
N VAL A 36 -7.00 -13.82 -10.59
CA VAL A 36 -7.84 -12.66 -10.28
C VAL A 36 -8.22 -12.00 -11.60
N ASN A 37 -9.52 -11.98 -11.92
CA ASN A 37 -10.05 -11.55 -13.22
C ASN A 37 -9.33 -12.23 -14.40
N GLY A 38 -9.02 -13.52 -14.27
CA GLY A 38 -8.31 -14.32 -15.27
C GLY A 38 -6.78 -14.21 -15.23
N LEU A 39 -6.21 -13.23 -14.52
CA LEU A 39 -4.76 -13.06 -14.39
C LEU A 39 -4.21 -13.96 -13.29
N GLY A 40 -3.26 -14.84 -13.63
CA GLY A 40 -2.60 -15.72 -12.68
C GLY A 40 -1.70 -14.96 -11.70
N LEU A 41 -1.88 -15.20 -10.41
CA LEU A 41 -1.11 -14.67 -9.31
C LEU A 41 -0.64 -15.83 -8.41
N GLY A 42 0.67 -15.91 -8.21
CA GLY A 42 1.30 -16.77 -7.20
C GLY A 42 1.50 -16.05 -5.87
N SER A 43 1.97 -16.82 -4.87
CA SER A 43 2.32 -16.29 -3.55
C SER A 43 3.25 -15.08 -3.63
N THR A 44 3.04 -14.09 -2.75
CA THR A 44 3.80 -12.83 -2.64
C THR A 44 3.63 -11.84 -3.80
N GLN A 45 2.80 -12.16 -4.79
CA GLN A 45 2.43 -11.22 -5.85
C GLN A 45 1.22 -10.40 -5.43
N MET A 46 1.17 -9.17 -5.92
CA MET A 46 0.07 -8.23 -5.74
C MET A 46 -0.41 -7.73 -7.10
N LEU A 47 -1.73 -7.75 -7.32
CA LEU A 47 -2.38 -7.19 -8.48
C LEU A 47 -3.11 -5.91 -8.10
N TYR A 48 -2.69 -4.81 -8.71
CA TYR A 48 -3.42 -3.55 -8.68
C TYR A 48 -4.61 -3.58 -9.64
N LEU A 49 -5.75 -3.08 -9.18
CA LEU A 49 -7.00 -2.96 -9.90
C LEU A 49 -7.45 -1.49 -9.83
N ARG A 50 -7.36 -0.80 -10.97
CA ARG A 50 -7.88 0.57 -11.11
C ARG A 50 -9.38 0.65 -10.78
N PRO A 51 -9.87 1.85 -10.41
CA PRO A 51 -11.30 2.11 -10.24
C PRO A 51 -12.12 1.76 -11.49
N GLY A 52 -13.41 1.53 -11.28
CA GLY A 52 -14.42 1.22 -12.31
C GLY A 52 -14.91 -0.22 -12.28
N ARG A 53 -14.48 -1.04 -11.33
CA ARG A 53 -14.95 -2.44 -11.18
C ARG A 53 -15.93 -2.54 -10.02
N SER A 54 -17.09 -3.13 -10.27
CA SER A 54 -18.05 -3.49 -9.22
C SER A 54 -17.89 -4.93 -8.71
N VAL A 55 -17.15 -5.77 -9.44
CA VAL A 55 -16.91 -7.18 -9.12
C VAL A 55 -15.46 -7.57 -9.40
N ILE A 56 -14.87 -8.34 -8.49
CA ILE A 56 -13.60 -9.05 -8.66
C ILE A 56 -13.90 -10.55 -8.68
N THR A 57 -13.54 -11.22 -9.77
CA THR A 57 -13.63 -12.68 -9.87
C THR A 57 -12.32 -13.31 -9.42
N ILE A 58 -12.40 -14.24 -8.46
CA ILE A 58 -11.25 -14.97 -7.93
C ILE A 58 -11.47 -16.45 -8.23
N THR A 59 -10.53 -17.06 -8.94
CA THR A 59 -10.54 -18.50 -9.22
C THR A 59 -9.33 -19.14 -8.58
N ALA A 60 -9.52 -20.11 -7.69
CA ALA A 60 -8.46 -20.80 -6.99
C ALA A 60 -8.43 -22.28 -7.41
N GLU A 61 -7.25 -22.81 -7.72
CA GLU A 61 -7.09 -24.24 -8.05
C GLU A 61 -7.11 -25.11 -6.78
N SER A 62 -6.71 -24.54 -5.65
CA SER A 62 -6.81 -25.09 -4.31
C SER A 62 -7.20 -23.99 -3.32
N ASP A 63 -7.47 -24.34 -2.06
CA ASP A 63 -7.69 -23.34 -1.02
C ASP A 63 -6.53 -22.33 -0.93
N ALA A 64 -6.88 -21.04 -0.82
CA ALA A 64 -5.96 -19.92 -0.87
C ALA A 64 -6.31 -18.85 0.17
N LYS A 65 -5.31 -18.06 0.54
CA LYS A 65 -5.46 -16.91 1.44
C LYS A 65 -4.97 -15.65 0.74
N LEU A 66 -5.83 -14.65 0.65
CA LEU A 66 -5.56 -13.39 -0.02
C LEU A 66 -5.74 -12.21 0.94
N LEU A 67 -5.08 -11.11 0.65
CA LEU A 67 -5.33 -9.80 1.26
C LEU A 67 -5.92 -8.90 0.19
N LEU A 68 -7.11 -8.35 0.47
CA LEU A 68 -7.69 -7.25 -0.29
C LEU A 68 -7.43 -5.96 0.46
N ILE A 69 -6.89 -4.97 -0.23
CA ILE A 69 -6.82 -3.58 0.22
C ILE A 69 -7.53 -2.74 -0.84
N GLY A 70 -8.25 -1.70 -0.42
CA GLY A 70 -8.81 -0.74 -1.35
C GLY A 70 -9.24 0.54 -0.66
N GLY A 71 -9.62 1.53 -1.45
CA GLY A 71 -10.04 2.82 -0.97
C GLY A 71 -10.23 3.81 -2.10
N GLU A 72 -10.76 4.97 -1.76
CA GLU A 72 -10.82 6.11 -2.67
C GLU A 72 -9.41 6.47 -3.16
N PRO A 73 -9.20 6.69 -4.47
CA PRO A 73 -7.90 7.10 -5.01
C PRO A 73 -7.36 8.34 -4.29
N PHE A 74 -6.14 8.22 -3.77
CA PHE A 74 -5.54 9.31 -3.01
C PHE A 74 -4.92 10.35 -3.95
N GLU A 75 -5.51 11.55 -4.03
CA GLU A 75 -5.10 12.58 -5.00
C GLU A 75 -3.93 13.47 -4.53
N GLU A 76 -3.58 13.42 -3.25
CA GLU A 76 -2.56 14.33 -2.72
C GLU A 76 -1.14 13.96 -3.15
N LYS A 77 -0.32 14.98 -3.39
CA LYS A 77 1.09 14.82 -3.75
C LYS A 77 1.93 14.65 -2.48
N LEU A 78 2.21 13.40 -2.13
CA LEU A 78 3.05 13.07 -0.98
C LEU A 78 4.49 12.74 -1.38
N VAL A 79 5.43 13.26 -0.59
CA VAL A 79 6.83 12.86 -0.54
C VAL A 79 6.98 11.84 0.57
N MET A 80 7.55 10.68 0.25
CA MET A 80 7.81 9.61 1.22
C MET A 80 9.29 9.28 1.23
N TRP A 81 9.89 9.24 2.41
CA TRP A 81 11.26 8.80 2.60
C TRP A 81 11.40 8.22 4.01
N TRP A 82 11.94 7.00 4.08
CA TRP A 82 11.99 6.22 5.32
C TRP A 82 10.61 6.18 6.01
N ASN A 83 10.54 6.49 7.31
CA ASN A 83 9.32 6.50 8.10
C ASN A 83 8.58 7.85 8.05
N PHE A 84 8.96 8.77 7.15
CA PHE A 84 8.36 10.09 7.03
C PHE A 84 7.53 10.23 5.75
N ILE A 85 6.33 10.77 5.91
CA ILE A 85 5.38 11.08 4.85
C ILE A 85 5.00 12.55 5.02
N ALA A 86 5.28 13.37 4.01
CA ALA A 86 5.02 14.82 4.03
C ALA A 86 4.62 15.32 2.64
N ARG A 87 4.42 16.64 2.46
CA ARG A 87 4.05 17.25 1.18
C ARG A 87 5.29 17.75 0.41
N THR A 88 6.38 18.03 1.13
CA THR A 88 7.61 18.62 0.57
C THR A 88 8.88 17.91 1.05
N HIS A 89 9.99 18.16 0.38
CA HIS A 89 11.31 17.65 0.79
C HIS A 89 11.77 18.31 2.10
N GLU A 90 11.48 19.59 2.27
CA GLU A 90 11.82 20.41 3.44
C GLU A 90 11.19 19.83 4.70
N GLU A 91 9.90 19.48 4.66
CA GLU A 91 9.21 18.86 5.78
C GLU A 91 9.83 17.52 6.18
N ILE A 92 10.27 16.71 5.20
CA ILE A 92 11.00 15.45 5.47
C ILE A 92 12.36 15.73 6.13
N ALA A 93 13.10 16.71 5.61
CA ALA A 93 14.41 17.08 6.14
C ALA A 93 14.31 17.59 7.58
N GLN A 94 13.31 18.44 7.85
CA GLN A 94 13.00 18.92 9.19
C GLN A 94 12.60 17.77 10.10
N ALA A 95 11.70 16.88 9.65
CA ALA A 95 11.28 15.73 10.45
C ALA A 95 12.42 14.79 10.83
N ARG A 96 13.38 14.59 9.93
CA ARG A 96 14.59 13.84 10.21
C ARG A 96 15.46 14.54 11.27
N ALA A 97 15.67 15.84 11.14
CA ALA A 97 16.47 16.62 12.07
C ALA A 97 15.84 16.61 13.48
N ASP A 98 14.53 16.84 13.57
CA ASP A 98 13.77 16.81 14.82
C ASP A 98 13.85 15.42 15.47
N ARG A 99 13.73 14.34 14.68
CA ARG A 99 13.85 12.96 15.21
C ARG A 99 15.26 12.68 15.73
N ALA A 100 16.29 13.19 15.06
CA ALA A 100 17.68 13.04 15.50
C ALA A 100 18.01 13.87 16.74
N ALA A 101 17.36 15.02 16.91
CA ALA A 101 17.49 15.88 18.08
C ALA A 101 16.68 15.40 19.30
N GLY A 102 15.81 14.39 19.13
CA GLY A 102 14.95 13.90 20.21
C GLY A 102 13.77 14.82 20.52
N ASP A 103 13.24 15.51 19.50
CA ASP A 103 12.09 16.41 19.66
C ASP A 103 10.87 15.72 20.29
N GLU A 104 10.20 16.42 21.21
CA GLU A 104 9.10 15.90 22.02
C GLU A 104 7.93 15.36 21.18
N ARG A 105 7.74 15.87 19.96
CA ARG A 105 6.65 15.43 19.07
C ARG A 105 6.74 13.94 18.70
N PHE A 106 7.92 13.33 18.83
CA PHE A 106 8.11 11.91 18.56
C PHE A 106 7.97 11.02 19.80
N GLY A 107 7.83 11.63 20.98
CA GLY A 107 7.67 10.96 22.26
C GLY A 107 8.86 10.08 22.66
N THR A 108 8.72 9.48 23.85
CA THR A 108 9.64 8.47 24.36
C THR A 108 8.88 7.16 24.57
N ILE A 109 9.51 6.03 24.25
CA ILE A 109 8.93 4.71 24.45
C ILE A 109 9.34 4.24 25.85
N LEU A 110 8.40 4.23 26.78
CA LEU A 110 8.64 3.78 28.15
C LEU A 110 8.97 2.27 28.18
N GLY A 111 9.99 1.90 28.95
CA GLY A 111 10.43 0.51 29.08
C GLY A 111 11.20 -0.03 27.88
N HIS A 112 11.66 0.85 26.97
CA HIS A 112 12.50 0.48 25.84
C HIS A 112 13.90 1.06 26.00
N ASP A 113 14.84 0.21 26.42
CA ASP A 113 16.24 0.59 26.64
C ASP A 113 17.08 0.57 25.35
N ALA A 114 16.48 0.23 24.21
CA ALA A 114 17.22 0.18 22.95
C ALA A 114 17.39 1.58 22.35
N GLN A 115 18.54 1.80 21.73
CA GLN A 115 18.82 3.05 21.03
C GLN A 115 17.81 3.28 19.90
N VAL A 116 17.39 4.54 19.76
CA VAL A 116 16.54 4.97 18.65
C VAL A 116 17.21 4.60 17.34
N ILE A 117 16.49 3.87 16.47
CA ILE A 117 16.98 3.53 15.14
C ILE A 117 17.23 4.83 14.36
N PRO A 118 18.47 5.12 13.95
CA PRO A 118 18.79 6.37 13.30
C PRO A 118 18.18 6.41 11.90
N ALA A 119 17.64 7.58 11.53
CA ALA A 119 17.24 7.84 10.17
C ALA A 119 18.47 7.79 9.25
N PRO A 120 18.36 7.22 8.03
CA PRO A 120 19.46 7.25 7.07
C PRO A 120 19.90 8.68 6.71
N GLU A 121 21.05 8.82 6.03
CA GLU A 121 21.40 10.12 5.44
C GLU A 121 20.41 10.51 4.34
N MET A 122 20.14 11.81 4.24
CA MET A 122 19.30 12.32 3.16
C MET A 122 20.02 12.12 1.83
N PRO A 123 19.29 11.68 0.77
CA PRO A 123 19.87 11.59 -0.55
C PRO A 123 20.29 12.99 -1.03
N ARG A 124 21.35 13.05 -1.84
CA ARG A 124 21.83 14.32 -2.43
C ARG A 124 20.88 14.90 -3.49
N VAL A 125 19.85 14.14 -3.87
CA VAL A 125 18.80 14.57 -4.79
C VAL A 125 17.56 15.04 -4.02
N ARG A 126 16.85 16.02 -4.58
CA ARG A 126 15.57 16.46 -4.01
C ARG A 126 14.54 15.34 -4.14
N LEU A 127 13.90 15.01 -3.02
CA LEU A 127 12.79 14.08 -2.98
C LEU A 127 11.59 14.70 -3.72
N THR A 128 10.99 13.94 -4.62
CA THR A 128 9.83 14.40 -5.41
C THR A 128 8.56 13.68 -4.99
N PRO A 129 7.40 14.34 -5.01
CA PRO A 129 6.14 13.67 -4.73
C PRO A 129 5.89 12.49 -5.67
N ARG A 130 5.32 11.40 -5.16
CA ARG A 130 4.87 10.30 -6.01
C ARG A 130 3.75 10.82 -6.92
N ARG A 131 3.97 10.72 -8.23
CA ARG A 131 2.96 11.10 -9.23
C ARG A 131 2.20 9.87 -9.66
N ARG A 132 0.88 9.98 -9.74
CA ARG A 132 0.06 8.98 -10.44
C ARG A 132 0.45 9.02 -11.92
N ARG A 133 0.96 7.92 -12.46
CA ARG A 133 1.04 7.76 -13.91
C ARG A 133 -0.37 7.39 -14.39
N ALA A 134 -0.96 8.23 -15.23
CA ALA A 134 -2.11 7.79 -16.02
C ALA A 134 -1.62 6.65 -16.92
N VAL A 135 -2.15 5.44 -16.72
CA VAL A 135 -1.89 4.33 -17.64
C VAL A 135 -2.70 4.63 -18.91
N CYS A 136 -2.02 4.74 -20.05
CA CYS A 136 -2.66 4.84 -21.36
C CYS A 136 -3.70 3.73 -21.52
N ASP A 137 -4.88 4.11 -22.01
CA ASP A 137 -5.97 3.20 -22.33
C ASP A 137 -5.48 2.15 -23.35
N PRO A 138 -5.42 0.85 -22.97
CA PRO A 138 -5.29 -0.19 -23.96
C PRO A 138 -6.67 -0.35 -24.61
N ARG A 139 -6.81 0.24 -25.80
CA ARG A 139 -7.90 -0.04 -26.74
C ARG A 139 -8.18 -1.54 -26.84
#